data_AF-A0A2U2N1T6-F1
#
_entry.id   AF-A0A2U2N1T6-F1
#
_cell.length_a   1.000
_cell.length_b   1.000
_cell.length_c   1.000
_cell.angle_alpha   90.00
_cell.angle_beta   90.00
_cell.angle_gamma   90.00
#
_symmetry.space_group_name_H-M   'P 1'
#
loop_
_entity.id
_entity.type
_entity.pdbx_description
1 polymer ?
#
loop_
_entity_poly.entity_id
_entity_poly.type
_entity_poly.pdbx_seq_one_letter_code
_entity_poly.pdbx_strand_id
1 'polypeptide(L)'
;MLRLFWWTTLMTTIGLAATLITMLAISWPAPWGTAWPVWTAGLTAVIVIESIVFWIGIITVYVTSVQLGLKIRVIGILCGWIPIANLIALRLIIRTVGEEVRFETAKDQLDRARASERICATRHPVLLVHGVFFRDTALLNYWGRIPAELQRNGATIYYGEHQSAASVPDSARELTARIRHIVETTGCGKVNVIAHSKGGLDMRYAIARCGAAPFVASLTTINTPHRGCGFADYLLTNIPLPVQHKVAATYNAAAARLGDTKPDFMAAVHDLTQAGCTRLNAEIGDRAELSGTRGRNAGGDAVPRDAGIRTPQSPHPQFPVPAYGPAAGPADFDPFAGIVCQSVGSKLAHATTGKFPLNFTYPLVKWFDGPNDGLVAQPSFPWGEQFTWLEPNGMRGISHADMIDLNRENIPGFDVREFYVQIVAALKRRGL
;
A
#
# COMPACT_ATOMS: atom_id res chain seq x y z
N MET A 1 -20.42 1.16 22.74
CA MET A 1 -21.83 0.91 22.40
C MET A 1 -22.10 -0.53 22.02
N LEU A 2 -21.60 -1.08 20.90
CA LEU A 2 -21.95 -2.47 20.53
C LEU A 2 -21.53 -3.55 21.55
N ARG A 3 -20.37 -3.40 22.20
CA ARG A 3 -19.98 -4.29 23.33
C ARG A 3 -20.90 -4.14 24.53
N LEU A 4 -21.39 -2.93 24.79
CA LEU A 4 -22.33 -2.67 25.87
C LEU A 4 -23.65 -3.36 25.56
N PHE A 5 -24.23 -3.09 24.38
CA PHE A 5 -25.42 -3.75 23.86
C PHE A 5 -25.33 -5.29 23.97
N TRP A 6 -24.21 -5.89 23.57
CA TRP A 6 -24.01 -7.35 23.66
C TRP A 6 -24.20 -7.88 25.08
N TRP A 7 -23.60 -7.22 26.08
CA TRP A 7 -23.69 -7.65 27.47
C TRP A 7 -25.02 -7.26 28.13
N THR A 8 -25.53 -6.06 27.86
CA THR A 8 -26.79 -5.59 28.44
C THR A 8 -27.97 -6.40 27.89
N THR A 9 -28.00 -6.71 26.61
CA THR A 9 -29.01 -7.61 26.01
C THR A 9 -28.95 -9.01 26.62
N LEU A 10 -27.74 -9.58 26.85
CA LEU A 10 -27.60 -10.90 27.48
C LEU A 10 -28.15 -10.89 28.92
N MET A 11 -27.75 -9.91 29.73
CA MET A 11 -28.17 -9.80 31.13
C MET A 11 -29.67 -9.52 31.24
N THR A 12 -30.21 -8.60 30.42
CA THR A 12 -31.63 -8.27 30.43
C THR A 12 -32.49 -9.44 29.95
N THR A 13 -32.04 -10.21 28.96
CA THR A 13 -32.74 -11.43 28.50
C THR A 13 -32.83 -12.47 29.62
N ILE A 14 -31.72 -12.71 30.33
CA ILE A 14 -31.70 -13.65 31.47
C ILE A 14 -32.63 -13.14 32.59
N GLY A 15 -32.57 -11.85 32.92
CA GLY A 15 -33.43 -11.24 33.93
C GLY A 15 -34.92 -11.28 33.58
N LEU A 16 -35.27 -10.98 32.32
CA LEU A 16 -36.64 -11.05 31.82
C LEU A 16 -37.18 -12.48 31.82
N ALA A 17 -36.34 -13.47 31.46
CA ALA A 17 -36.71 -14.87 31.52
C ALA A 17 -36.92 -15.36 32.96
N ALA A 18 -36.02 -14.99 33.88
CA ALA A 18 -36.16 -15.34 35.29
C ALA A 18 -37.43 -14.74 35.90
N THR A 19 -37.69 -13.45 35.66
CA THR A 19 -38.90 -12.77 36.14
C THR A 19 -40.18 -13.35 35.52
N LEU A 20 -40.15 -13.74 34.25
CA LEU A 20 -41.26 -14.43 33.58
C LEU A 20 -41.56 -15.78 34.24
N ILE A 21 -40.53 -16.59 34.49
CA ILE A 21 -40.67 -17.90 35.16
C ILE A 21 -41.28 -17.72 36.55
N THR A 22 -40.75 -16.77 37.34
CA THR A 22 -41.28 -16.46 38.67
C THR A 22 -42.74 -15.99 38.61
N MET A 23 -43.07 -15.11 37.66
CA MET A 23 -44.44 -14.62 37.47
C MET A 23 -45.41 -15.75 37.13
N LEU A 24 -45.02 -16.66 36.24
CA LEU A 24 -45.82 -17.82 35.85
C LEU A 24 -46.01 -18.82 37.01
N ALA A 25 -44.97 -19.03 37.82
CA ALA A 25 -45.03 -19.91 38.99
C ALA A 25 -45.96 -19.37 40.08
N ILE A 26 -45.90 -18.06 40.38
CA ILE A 26 -46.73 -17.43 41.42
C ILE A 26 -48.20 -17.33 40.99
N SER A 27 -48.45 -17.14 39.68
CA SER A 27 -49.80 -16.89 39.17
C SER A 27 -50.53 -18.17 38.75
N TRP A 28 -50.00 -19.36 39.01
CA TRP A 28 -50.67 -20.63 38.73
C TRP A 28 -51.83 -20.90 39.72
N PRO A 29 -53.02 -21.36 39.29
CA PRO A 29 -53.42 -21.75 37.93
C PRO A 29 -54.08 -20.63 37.09
N ALA A 30 -54.19 -19.41 37.61
CA ALA A 30 -54.84 -18.27 36.95
C ALA A 30 -53.82 -17.18 36.57
N PRO A 31 -53.03 -17.39 35.50
CA PRO A 31 -51.85 -16.56 35.21
C PRO A 31 -52.15 -15.11 34.83
N TRP A 32 -53.40 -14.70 34.67
CA TRP A 32 -53.84 -13.43 34.06
C TRP A 32 -53.91 -12.24 35.05
N GLY A 33 -53.07 -12.23 36.09
CA GLY A 33 -53.08 -11.21 37.16
C GLY A 33 -52.48 -9.85 36.77
N THR A 34 -52.47 -8.91 37.74
CA THR A 34 -51.97 -7.53 37.60
C THR A 34 -50.48 -7.38 37.28
N ALA A 35 -49.72 -8.48 37.29
CA ALA A 35 -48.28 -8.50 36.99
C ALA A 35 -47.95 -8.37 35.50
N TRP A 36 -48.86 -8.79 34.59
CA TRP A 36 -48.60 -8.76 33.15
C TRP A 36 -48.36 -7.36 32.59
N PRO A 37 -49.19 -6.33 32.87
CA PRO A 37 -48.94 -4.97 32.38
C PRO A 37 -47.59 -4.39 32.82
N VAL A 38 -47.14 -4.72 34.04
CA VAL A 38 -45.87 -4.25 34.57
C VAL A 38 -44.70 -4.96 33.88
N TRP A 39 -44.79 -6.28 33.72
CA TRP A 39 -43.76 -7.06 33.03
C TRP A 39 -43.67 -6.66 31.55
N THR A 40 -44.80 -6.46 30.86
CA THR A 40 -44.80 -6.02 29.45
C THR A 40 -44.25 -4.62 29.30
N ALA A 41 -44.58 -3.68 30.21
CA ALA A 41 -43.96 -2.34 30.21
C ALA A 41 -42.44 -2.41 30.41
N GLY A 42 -41.97 -3.26 31.31
CA GLY A 42 -40.53 -3.52 31.53
C GLY A 42 -39.85 -4.10 30.28
N LEU A 43 -40.46 -5.13 29.66
CA LEU A 43 -39.99 -5.70 28.40
C LEU A 43 -39.91 -4.63 27.29
N THR A 44 -40.95 -3.81 27.12
CA THR A 44 -40.97 -2.74 26.12
C THR A 44 -39.87 -1.72 26.39
N ALA A 45 -39.67 -1.30 27.64
CA ALA A 45 -38.60 -0.36 27.99
C ALA A 45 -37.22 -0.93 27.67
N VAL A 46 -36.95 -2.20 28.00
CA VAL A 46 -35.71 -2.89 27.65
C VAL A 46 -35.53 -2.92 26.13
N ILE A 47 -36.54 -3.31 25.37
CA ILE A 47 -36.48 -3.36 23.89
C ILE A 47 -36.14 -1.99 23.32
N VAL A 48 -36.77 -0.92 23.79
CA VAL A 48 -36.52 0.45 23.30
C VAL A 48 -35.09 0.89 23.62
N ILE A 49 -34.64 0.71 24.87
CA ILE A 49 -33.29 1.12 25.29
C ILE A 49 -32.22 0.34 24.52
N GLU A 50 -32.33 -0.98 24.44
CA GLU A 50 -31.37 -1.83 23.73
C GLU A 50 -31.36 -1.51 22.23
N SER A 51 -32.52 -1.22 21.64
CA SER A 51 -32.62 -0.79 20.23
C SER A 51 -31.87 0.51 19.98
N ILE A 52 -31.98 1.50 20.86
CA ILE A 52 -31.25 2.78 20.75
C ILE A 52 -29.75 2.54 20.83
N VAL A 53 -29.28 1.79 21.83
CA VAL A 53 -27.85 1.49 22.01
C VAL A 53 -27.30 0.72 20.80
N PHE A 54 -28.07 -0.24 20.28
CA PHE A 54 -27.72 -1.00 19.07
C PHE A 54 -27.59 -0.10 17.85
N TRP A 55 -28.62 0.67 17.51
CA TRP A 55 -28.64 1.48 16.29
C TRP A 55 -27.56 2.55 16.30
N ILE A 56 -27.37 3.24 17.43
CA ILE A 56 -26.25 4.18 17.57
C ILE A 56 -24.91 3.46 17.37
N GLY A 57 -24.75 2.29 18.01
CA GLY A 57 -23.53 1.50 17.91
C GLY A 57 -23.22 1.03 16.49
N ILE A 58 -24.21 0.45 15.79
CA ILE A 58 -23.99 -0.16 14.48
C ILE A 58 -23.81 0.91 13.40
N ILE A 59 -24.58 2.01 13.45
CA ILE A 59 -24.43 3.14 12.52
C ILE A 59 -23.05 3.77 12.68
N THR A 60 -22.63 4.04 13.92
CA THR A 60 -21.28 4.60 14.18
C THR A 60 -20.22 3.72 13.55
N VAL A 61 -20.27 2.42 13.83
CA VAL A 61 -19.30 1.46 13.30
C VAL A 61 -19.30 1.40 11.77
N TYR A 62 -20.46 1.42 11.12
CA TYR A 62 -20.58 1.36 9.67
C TYR A 62 -20.08 2.64 8.98
N VAL A 63 -20.21 3.79 9.64
CA VAL A 63 -19.78 5.08 9.10
C VAL A 63 -18.30 5.33 9.37
N THR A 64 -17.77 4.94 10.53
CA THR A 64 -16.43 5.36 10.97
C THR A 64 -15.35 4.30 10.82
N SER A 65 -15.68 3.02 10.84
CA SER A 65 -14.66 1.96 10.77
C SER A 65 -14.08 1.81 9.37
N VAL A 66 -12.75 1.91 9.26
CA VAL A 66 -12.01 1.70 8.03
C VAL A 66 -11.70 0.21 7.84
N GLN A 67 -11.45 -0.51 8.93
CA GLN A 67 -11.17 -1.96 8.88
C GLN A 67 -12.42 -2.80 8.56
N LEU A 68 -13.61 -2.26 8.80
CA LEU A 68 -14.85 -2.93 8.43
C LEU A 68 -15.09 -2.81 6.91
N GLY A 69 -14.43 -3.68 6.15
CA GLY A 69 -14.57 -3.73 4.70
C GLY A 69 -16.00 -3.98 4.24
N LEU A 70 -16.30 -3.61 2.99
CA LEU A 70 -17.64 -3.70 2.39
C LEU A 70 -18.28 -5.10 2.54
N LYS A 71 -17.48 -6.16 2.42
CA LYS A 71 -17.93 -7.55 2.58
C LYS A 71 -18.57 -7.79 3.94
N ILE A 72 -17.92 -7.36 5.03
CA ILE A 72 -18.45 -7.57 6.39
C ILE A 72 -19.70 -6.72 6.61
N ARG A 73 -19.72 -5.48 6.08
CA ARG A 73 -20.90 -4.61 6.14
C ARG A 73 -22.13 -5.25 5.48
N VAL A 74 -21.93 -5.81 4.29
CA VAL A 74 -22.99 -6.52 3.54
C VAL A 74 -23.45 -7.77 4.29
N ILE A 75 -22.53 -8.58 4.81
CA ILE A 75 -22.88 -9.75 5.63
C ILE A 75 -23.74 -9.32 6.84
N GLY A 76 -23.36 -8.25 7.54
CA GLY A 76 -24.15 -7.75 8.67
C GLY A 76 -25.56 -7.29 8.29
N ILE A 77 -25.72 -6.65 7.12
CA ILE A 77 -27.05 -6.23 6.63
C ILE A 77 -27.90 -7.45 6.26
N LEU A 78 -27.35 -8.40 5.51
CA LEU A 78 -28.08 -9.59 5.04
C LEU A 78 -28.44 -10.55 6.19
N CYS A 79 -27.52 -10.73 7.14
CA CYS A 79 -27.71 -11.64 8.26
C CYS A 79 -28.47 -11.02 9.44
N GLY A 80 -28.74 -9.70 9.43
CA GLY A 80 -29.32 -8.97 10.57
C GLY A 80 -30.67 -9.52 11.06
N TRP A 81 -31.46 -10.10 10.17
CA TRP A 81 -32.79 -10.66 10.46
C TRP A 81 -32.79 -12.16 10.79
N ILE A 82 -31.63 -12.82 10.69
CA ILE A 82 -31.49 -14.26 10.91
C ILE A 82 -30.88 -14.44 12.31
N PRO A 83 -31.60 -14.96 13.32
CA PRO A 83 -31.19 -14.86 14.72
C PRO A 83 -29.75 -15.32 15.01
N ILE A 84 -29.39 -16.55 14.61
CA ILE A 84 -28.06 -17.10 14.87
C ILE A 84 -27.00 -16.42 13.98
N ALA A 85 -27.31 -16.16 12.71
CA ALA A 85 -26.36 -15.52 11.80
C ALA A 85 -26.09 -14.06 12.17
N ASN A 86 -27.08 -13.34 12.71
CA ASN A 86 -26.94 -11.98 13.23
C ASN A 86 -25.95 -11.94 14.39
N LEU A 87 -26.04 -12.88 15.34
CA LEU A 87 -25.09 -12.96 16.46
C LEU A 87 -23.65 -13.23 15.99
N ILE A 88 -23.49 -14.10 14.98
CA ILE A 88 -22.17 -14.38 14.38
C ILE A 88 -21.63 -13.13 13.67
N ALA A 89 -22.46 -12.47 12.86
CA ALA A 89 -22.09 -11.25 12.14
C ALA A 89 -21.74 -10.11 13.11
N LEU A 90 -22.55 -9.91 14.15
CA LEU A 90 -22.31 -8.89 15.18
C LEU A 90 -21.01 -9.16 15.94
N ARG A 91 -20.73 -10.43 16.31
CA ARG A 91 -19.46 -10.81 16.93
C ARG A 91 -18.27 -10.50 16.02
N LEU A 92 -18.38 -10.79 14.72
CA LEU A 92 -17.34 -10.46 13.73
C LEU A 92 -17.10 -8.95 13.66
N ILE A 93 -18.17 -8.15 13.54
CA ILE A 93 -18.11 -6.68 13.49
C ILE A 93 -17.45 -6.12 14.77
N ILE A 94 -17.90 -6.55 15.95
CA ILE A 94 -17.36 -6.10 17.25
C ILE A 94 -15.88 -6.47 17.37
N ARG A 95 -15.48 -7.66 16.91
CA ARG A 95 -14.08 -8.09 16.94
C ARG A 95 -13.22 -7.22 16.03
N THR A 96 -13.60 -7.06 14.76
CA THR A 96 -12.84 -6.28 13.77
C THR A 96 -12.65 -4.83 14.22
N VAL A 97 -13.72 -4.17 14.66
CA VAL A 97 -13.65 -2.77 15.12
C VAL A 97 -12.92 -2.67 16.45
N GLY A 98 -13.05 -3.68 17.32
CA GLY A 98 -12.29 -3.74 18.57
C GLY A 98 -10.78 -3.90 18.34
N GLU A 99 -10.37 -4.62 17.30
CA GLU A 99 -8.97 -4.71 16.85
C GLU A 99 -8.50 -3.37 16.26
N GLU A 100 -9.30 -2.72 15.43
CA GLU A 100 -9.02 -1.38 14.88
C GLU A 100 -8.81 -0.35 15.99
N VAL A 101 -9.75 -0.23 16.93
CA VAL A 101 -9.66 0.73 18.03
C VAL A 101 -8.40 0.50 18.87
N ARG A 102 -8.09 -0.77 19.20
CA ARG A 102 -6.86 -1.10 19.94
C ARG A 102 -5.60 -0.66 19.19
N PHE A 103 -5.53 -0.94 17.90
CA PHE A 103 -4.39 -0.60 17.07
C PHE A 103 -4.21 0.92 16.96
N GLU A 104 -5.27 1.67 16.61
CA GLU A 104 -5.20 3.13 16.49
C GLU A 104 -4.93 3.80 17.85
N THR A 105 -5.44 3.25 18.95
CA THR A 105 -5.16 3.78 20.31
C THR A 105 -3.70 3.58 20.71
N ALA A 106 -3.17 2.37 20.50
CA ALA A 106 -1.77 2.08 20.81
C ALA A 106 -0.82 2.97 19.99
N LYS A 107 -1.17 3.21 18.72
CA LYS A 107 -0.43 4.11 17.84
C LYS A 107 -0.49 5.57 18.29
N ASP A 108 -1.68 6.06 18.62
CA ASP A 108 -1.84 7.42 19.15
C ASP A 108 -1.04 7.64 20.44
N GLN A 109 -1.00 6.63 21.32
CA GLN A 109 -0.18 6.63 22.54
C GLN A 109 1.33 6.67 22.21
N LEU A 110 1.79 5.84 21.26
CA LEU A 110 3.18 5.83 20.82
C LEU A 110 3.63 7.20 20.28
N ASP A 111 2.84 7.78 19.37
CA ASP A 111 3.16 9.09 18.79
C ASP A 111 3.15 10.21 19.82
N ARG A 112 2.21 10.18 20.77
CA ARG A 112 2.18 11.16 21.87
C ARG A 112 3.41 11.04 22.75
N ALA A 113 3.85 9.82 23.05
CA ALA A 113 5.00 9.57 23.90
C ALA A 113 6.30 10.13 23.28
N ARG A 114 6.46 10.03 21.96
CA ARG A 114 7.65 10.52 21.22
C ARG A 114 7.48 11.89 20.56
N ALA A 115 6.41 12.63 20.86
CA ALA A 115 6.09 13.87 20.15
C ALA A 115 7.18 14.94 20.29
N SER A 116 7.84 15.02 21.45
CA SER A 116 8.94 15.96 21.71
C SER A 116 10.19 15.66 20.90
N GLU A 117 10.45 14.39 20.57
CA GLU A 117 11.64 13.96 19.82
C GLU A 117 11.57 14.35 18.34
N ARG A 118 10.35 14.55 17.81
CA ARG A 118 10.07 14.86 16.40
C ARG A 118 10.89 13.98 15.47
N ILE A 119 10.79 12.66 15.65
CA ILE A 119 11.74 11.70 15.08
C ILE A 119 11.82 11.72 13.54
N CYS A 120 10.82 12.25 12.84
CA CYS A 120 10.81 12.40 11.39
C CYS A 120 11.22 13.80 10.90
N ALA A 121 11.65 14.71 11.77
CA ALA A 121 12.15 16.04 11.39
C ALA A 121 13.58 15.94 10.81
N THR A 122 13.67 15.56 9.54
CA THR A 122 14.90 15.49 8.73
C THR A 122 15.44 16.88 8.38
N ARG A 123 16.72 16.97 8.03
CA ARG A 123 17.36 18.21 7.55
C ARG A 123 16.78 18.63 6.20
N HIS A 124 16.58 17.67 5.30
CA HIS A 124 15.96 17.86 3.99
C HIS A 124 14.52 17.34 4.01
N PRO A 125 13.56 18.04 3.39
CA PRO A 125 12.17 17.59 3.35
C PRO A 125 12.04 16.28 2.57
N VAL A 126 11.00 15.52 2.88
CA VAL A 126 10.69 14.25 2.22
C VAL A 126 9.86 14.53 0.96
N LEU A 127 10.32 14.01 -0.18
CA LEU A 127 9.56 13.97 -1.43
C LEU A 127 9.01 12.57 -1.64
N LEU A 128 7.69 12.45 -1.66
CA LEU A 128 7.00 11.22 -2.01
C LEU A 128 6.79 11.17 -3.53
N VAL A 129 7.19 10.07 -4.16
CA VAL A 129 7.10 9.87 -5.62
C VAL A 129 6.29 8.61 -5.94
N HIS A 130 5.07 8.79 -6.43
CA HIS A 130 4.18 7.70 -6.81
C HIS A 130 4.69 6.89 -8.02
N GLY A 131 4.05 5.74 -8.27
CA GLY A 131 4.27 4.93 -9.46
C GLY A 131 3.15 5.11 -10.51
N VAL A 132 2.97 4.08 -11.33
CA VAL A 132 1.94 4.05 -12.37
C VAL A 132 0.52 3.94 -11.77
N PHE A 133 -0.48 4.43 -12.51
CA PHE A 133 -1.94 4.40 -12.25
C PHE A 133 -2.56 5.54 -11.45
N PHE A 134 -1.88 6.07 -10.44
CA PHE A 134 -2.48 7.08 -9.56
C PHE A 134 -1.48 8.17 -9.26
N ARG A 135 -1.86 9.41 -9.59
CA ARG A 135 -1.10 10.62 -9.26
C ARG A 135 -1.17 10.88 -7.77
N ASP A 136 -0.06 11.32 -7.19
CA ASP A 136 -0.07 11.87 -5.84
C ASP A 136 -0.33 13.38 -5.86
N THR A 137 -1.18 13.81 -4.94
CA THR A 137 -1.32 15.22 -4.56
C THR A 137 -1.69 15.26 -3.08
N ALA A 138 -1.64 16.45 -2.47
CA ALA A 138 -2.17 16.63 -1.12
C ALA A 138 -3.68 16.29 -0.99
N LEU A 139 -4.44 16.35 -2.10
CA LEU A 139 -5.89 16.14 -2.16
C LEU A 139 -6.26 14.70 -2.52
N LEU A 140 -5.58 14.13 -3.52
CA LEU A 140 -5.71 12.75 -3.98
C LEU A 140 -4.53 11.94 -3.43
N ASN A 141 -4.73 11.36 -2.26
CA ASN A 141 -3.66 10.77 -1.49
C ASN A 141 -3.40 9.30 -1.88
N TYR A 142 -2.43 9.10 -2.78
CA TYR A 142 -1.85 7.80 -3.15
C TYR A 142 -1.26 7.04 -1.95
N TRP A 143 -0.78 7.76 -0.95
CA TRP A 143 0.02 7.26 0.17
C TRP A 143 -0.81 6.93 1.42
N GLY A 144 -2.13 6.79 1.27
CA GLY A 144 -3.03 6.36 2.34
C GLY A 144 -2.86 7.19 3.62
N ARG A 145 -2.62 6.56 4.76
CA ARG A 145 -2.45 7.25 6.06
C ARG A 145 -1.00 7.67 6.35
N ILE A 146 -0.04 7.38 5.46
CA ILE A 146 1.40 7.56 5.69
C ILE A 146 1.79 9.05 5.85
N PRO A 147 1.37 10.00 4.99
CA PRO A 147 1.86 11.38 5.07
C PRO A 147 1.47 12.06 6.39
N ALA A 148 0.23 11.87 6.84
CA ALA A 148 -0.27 12.44 8.09
C ALA A 148 0.54 11.92 9.29
N GLU A 149 0.92 10.64 9.28
CA GLU A 149 1.76 10.04 10.31
C GLU A 149 3.16 10.67 10.35
N LEU A 150 3.79 10.78 9.19
CA LEU A 150 5.13 11.35 9.05
C LEU A 150 5.14 12.82 9.49
N GLN A 151 4.13 13.60 9.09
CA GLN A 151 3.96 15.00 9.51
C GLN A 151 3.74 15.13 11.01
N ARG A 152 2.91 14.25 11.60
CA ARG A 152 2.69 14.19 13.05
C ARG A 152 4.00 13.95 13.81
N ASN A 153 4.91 13.19 13.24
CA ASN A 153 6.24 12.93 13.79
C ASN A 153 7.32 13.95 13.35
N GLY A 154 6.92 15.04 12.69
CA GLY A 154 7.76 16.20 12.43
C GLY A 154 8.31 16.35 11.01
N ALA A 155 7.96 15.47 10.07
CA ALA A 155 8.41 15.57 8.69
C ALA A 155 7.78 16.75 7.95
N THR A 156 8.55 17.36 7.05
CA THR A 156 8.01 18.22 5.98
C THR A 156 7.90 17.40 4.71
N ILE A 157 6.71 17.35 4.10
CA ILE A 157 6.41 16.47 2.97
C ILE A 157 6.02 17.27 1.74
N TYR A 158 6.60 16.89 0.60
CA TYR A 158 6.19 17.27 -0.73
C TYR A 158 5.82 16.05 -1.55
N TYR A 159 5.09 16.28 -2.64
CA TYR A 159 4.68 15.25 -3.60
C TYR A 159 5.31 15.52 -4.96
N GLY A 160 5.57 14.43 -5.69
CA GLY A 160 6.15 14.47 -7.03
C GLY A 160 5.23 15.15 -8.05
N GLU A 161 3.91 14.93 -7.95
CA GLU A 161 2.88 15.57 -8.78
C GLU A 161 3.11 15.44 -10.30
N HIS A 162 3.89 14.45 -10.72
CA HIS A 162 4.20 14.15 -12.13
C HIS A 162 3.10 13.30 -12.76
N GLN A 163 3.14 13.15 -14.08
CA GLN A 163 2.18 12.32 -14.80
C GLN A 163 2.30 10.84 -14.43
N SER A 164 1.20 10.24 -13.99
CA SER A 164 1.16 8.83 -13.54
C SER A 164 1.30 7.80 -14.65
N ALA A 165 0.98 8.16 -15.88
CA ALA A 165 1.03 7.26 -17.03
C ALA A 165 2.11 7.66 -18.06
N ALA A 166 3.05 8.54 -17.76
CA ALA A 166 4.10 8.92 -18.71
C ALA A 166 5.25 7.91 -18.72
N SER A 167 6.08 7.96 -19.77
CA SER A 167 7.34 7.20 -19.84
C SER A 167 8.28 7.57 -18.68
N VAL A 168 9.24 6.69 -18.37
CA VAL A 168 10.26 6.95 -17.34
C VAL A 168 11.06 8.23 -17.64
N PRO A 169 11.58 8.45 -18.87
CA PRO A 169 12.29 9.69 -19.19
C PRO A 169 11.43 10.97 -19.11
N ASP A 170 10.15 10.92 -19.46
CA ASP A 170 9.25 12.08 -19.36
C ASP A 170 8.95 12.40 -17.89
N SER A 171 8.57 11.37 -17.12
CA SER A 171 8.31 11.47 -15.68
C SER A 171 9.53 12.03 -14.94
N ALA A 172 10.73 11.57 -15.32
CA ALA A 172 11.99 12.05 -14.77
C ALA A 172 12.24 13.54 -15.01
N ARG A 173 11.90 14.07 -16.20
CA ARG A 173 12.03 15.51 -16.49
C ARG A 173 11.09 16.34 -15.64
N GLU A 174 9.85 15.91 -15.48
CA GLU A 174 8.86 16.57 -14.61
C GLU A 174 9.30 16.56 -13.15
N LEU A 175 9.79 15.42 -12.66
CA LEU A 175 10.30 15.27 -11.31
C LEU A 175 11.53 16.15 -11.04
N THR A 176 12.48 16.23 -11.98
CA THR A 176 13.60 17.18 -11.85
C THR A 176 13.09 18.61 -11.72
N ALA A 177 12.17 19.04 -12.60
CA ALA A 177 11.61 20.38 -12.54
C ALA A 177 10.90 20.65 -11.19
N ARG A 178 10.14 19.67 -10.70
CA ARG A 178 9.48 19.73 -9.39
C ARG A 178 10.46 19.87 -8.24
N ILE A 179 11.50 19.03 -8.20
CA ILE A 179 12.54 19.06 -7.16
C ILE A 179 13.24 20.41 -7.15
N ARG A 180 13.62 20.92 -8.33
CA ARG A 180 14.24 22.25 -8.46
C ARG A 180 13.34 23.34 -7.91
N HIS A 181 12.06 23.34 -8.29
CA HIS A 181 11.09 24.31 -7.79
C HIS A 181 10.96 24.27 -6.25
N ILE A 182 10.92 23.08 -5.65
CA ILE A 182 10.88 22.91 -4.18
C ILE A 182 12.14 23.49 -3.56
N VAL A 183 13.32 23.12 -4.06
CA VAL A 183 14.61 23.61 -3.51
C VAL A 183 14.74 25.12 -3.65
N GLU A 184 14.39 25.68 -4.81
CA GLU A 184 14.46 27.12 -5.09
C GLU A 184 13.47 27.92 -4.21
N THR A 185 12.26 27.40 -3.98
CA THR A 185 11.22 28.09 -3.21
C THR A 185 11.45 27.99 -1.70
N THR A 186 11.98 26.86 -1.22
CA THR A 186 12.10 26.58 0.22
C THR A 186 13.50 26.85 0.77
N GLY A 187 14.52 26.92 -0.09
CA GLY A 187 15.92 27.01 0.31
C GLY A 187 16.47 25.75 0.99
N CYS A 188 15.77 24.61 0.91
CA CYS A 188 16.17 23.38 1.63
C CYS A 188 17.44 22.70 1.07
N GLY A 189 17.93 23.16 -0.09
CA GLY A 189 19.12 22.67 -0.78
C GLY A 189 18.94 21.31 -1.47
N LYS A 190 18.42 20.32 -0.74
CA LYS A 190 18.15 18.96 -1.24
C LYS A 190 16.82 18.42 -0.70
N VAL A 191 16.39 17.28 -1.24
CA VAL A 191 15.24 16.49 -0.77
C VAL A 191 15.61 15.04 -0.46
N ASN A 192 14.89 14.42 0.47
CA ASN A 192 14.94 12.97 0.73
C ASN A 192 13.80 12.29 -0.02
N VAL A 193 14.12 11.48 -1.03
CA VAL A 193 13.10 10.90 -1.91
C VAL A 193 12.70 9.51 -1.43
N ILE A 194 11.40 9.27 -1.30
CA ILE A 194 10.81 7.94 -1.13
C ILE A 194 9.90 7.68 -2.32
N ALA A 195 10.28 6.72 -3.15
CA ALA A 195 9.63 6.43 -4.42
C ALA A 195 9.04 5.03 -4.42
N HIS A 196 7.82 4.87 -4.92
CA HIS A 196 7.14 3.57 -4.97
C HIS A 196 7.01 3.07 -6.42
N SER A 197 7.19 1.76 -6.63
CA SER A 197 6.94 1.11 -7.92
C SER A 197 7.74 1.78 -9.06
N LYS A 198 7.09 2.13 -10.18
CA LYS A 198 7.68 2.89 -11.31
C LYS A 198 8.41 4.17 -10.87
N GLY A 199 7.94 4.85 -9.82
CA GLY A 199 8.56 6.09 -9.33
C GLY A 199 10.04 5.94 -8.97
N GLY A 200 10.47 4.73 -8.57
CA GLY A 200 11.88 4.45 -8.32
C GLY A 200 12.72 4.48 -9.59
N LEU A 201 12.20 3.97 -10.73
CA LEU A 201 12.87 4.07 -12.04
C LEU A 201 12.89 5.53 -12.52
N ASP A 202 11.78 6.25 -12.32
CA ASP A 202 11.66 7.67 -12.67
C ASP A 202 12.74 8.49 -11.95
N MET A 203 12.91 8.27 -10.65
CA MET A 203 13.91 8.98 -9.86
C MET A 203 15.35 8.57 -10.17
N ARG A 204 15.60 7.29 -10.45
CA ARG A 204 16.93 6.85 -10.93
C ARG A 204 17.31 7.56 -12.23
N TYR A 205 16.36 7.64 -13.17
CA TYR A 205 16.57 8.35 -14.43
C TYR A 205 16.72 9.86 -14.22
N ALA A 206 15.92 10.46 -13.35
CA ALA A 206 15.98 11.90 -13.04
C ALA A 206 17.35 12.31 -12.50
N ILE A 207 17.89 11.52 -11.56
CA ILE A 207 19.21 11.73 -10.97
C ILE A 207 20.30 11.59 -12.03
N ALA A 208 20.31 10.46 -12.76
CA ALA A 208 21.42 10.15 -13.66
C ALA A 208 21.41 10.96 -14.96
N ARG A 209 20.22 11.28 -15.48
CA ARG A 209 20.07 11.74 -16.88
C ARG A 209 19.31 13.05 -17.02
N CYS A 210 18.63 13.52 -15.98
CA CYS A 210 17.86 14.78 -16.05
C CYS A 210 18.35 15.85 -15.07
N GLY A 211 19.50 15.67 -14.41
CA GLY A 211 20.13 16.70 -13.59
C GLY A 211 19.52 16.89 -12.20
N ALA A 212 18.80 15.91 -11.66
CA ALA A 212 18.29 15.98 -10.29
C ALA A 212 19.36 15.72 -9.22
N ALA A 213 20.50 15.11 -9.57
CA ALA A 213 21.53 14.67 -8.62
C ALA A 213 21.97 15.73 -7.58
N PRO A 214 22.21 17.01 -7.94
CA PRO A 214 22.62 18.03 -6.96
C PRO A 214 21.57 18.31 -5.87
N PHE A 215 20.31 17.99 -6.14
CA PHE A 215 19.15 18.34 -5.33
C PHE A 215 18.58 17.15 -4.54
N VAL A 216 19.21 15.98 -4.62
CA VAL A 216 18.74 14.77 -3.93
C VAL A 216 19.77 14.36 -2.87
N ALA A 217 19.31 14.14 -1.64
CA ALA A 217 20.12 13.69 -0.51
C ALA A 217 20.04 12.16 -0.34
N SER A 218 18.85 11.60 -0.55
CA SER A 218 18.61 10.15 -0.54
C SER A 218 17.57 9.73 -1.57
N LEU A 219 17.65 8.49 -2.04
CA LEU A 219 16.60 7.80 -2.77
C LEU A 219 16.31 6.45 -2.10
N THR A 220 15.11 6.32 -1.55
CA THR A 220 14.56 5.07 -1.03
C THR A 220 13.52 4.55 -2.01
N THR A 221 13.76 3.40 -2.64
CA THR A 221 12.77 2.76 -3.51
C THR A 221 11.97 1.71 -2.76
N ILE A 222 10.66 1.72 -2.94
CA ILE A 222 9.71 0.80 -2.30
C ILE A 222 9.03 0.00 -3.40
N ASN A 223 9.23 -1.31 -3.38
CA ASN A 223 8.68 -2.26 -4.34
C ASN A 223 8.95 -1.88 -5.82
N THR A 224 10.08 -1.24 -6.13
CA THR A 224 10.39 -0.84 -7.50
C THR A 224 10.83 -2.03 -8.34
N PRO A 225 10.29 -2.20 -9.56
CA PRO A 225 10.72 -3.25 -10.49
C PRO A 225 12.02 -2.83 -11.21
N HIS A 226 13.15 -2.82 -10.50
CA HIS A 226 14.42 -2.37 -11.08
C HIS A 226 14.87 -3.21 -12.29
N ARG A 227 14.39 -4.45 -12.41
CA ARG A 227 14.69 -5.40 -13.50
C ARG A 227 13.44 -5.82 -14.26
N GLY A 228 12.37 -5.02 -14.18
CA GLY A 228 11.08 -5.28 -14.81
C GLY A 228 10.11 -6.04 -13.92
N CYS A 229 8.88 -6.19 -14.41
CA CYS A 229 7.83 -6.98 -13.78
C CYS A 229 7.14 -7.90 -14.78
N GLY A 230 6.99 -9.18 -14.42
CA GLY A 230 6.37 -10.17 -15.30
C GLY A 230 4.92 -9.86 -15.69
N PHE A 231 4.22 -9.00 -14.93
CA PHE A 231 2.90 -8.52 -15.32
C PHE A 231 2.94 -7.68 -16.62
N ALA A 232 3.93 -6.80 -16.78
CA ALA A 232 4.05 -5.97 -17.98
C ALA A 232 4.37 -6.84 -19.21
N ASP A 233 5.31 -7.78 -19.07
CA ASP A 233 5.65 -8.74 -20.12
C ASP A 233 4.43 -9.60 -20.49
N TYR A 234 3.68 -10.08 -19.51
CA TYR A 234 2.46 -10.84 -19.75
C TYR A 234 1.40 -10.04 -20.52
N LEU A 235 1.15 -8.78 -20.11
CA LEU A 235 0.16 -7.91 -20.75
C LEU A 235 0.48 -7.69 -22.22
N LEU A 236 1.76 -7.53 -22.58
CA LEU A 236 2.17 -7.28 -23.95
C LEU A 236 2.23 -8.55 -24.81
N THR A 237 2.62 -9.69 -24.24
CA THR A 237 2.81 -10.93 -24.99
C THR A 237 1.53 -11.77 -25.13
N ASN A 238 0.67 -11.80 -24.10
CA ASN A 238 -0.42 -12.78 -24.02
C ASN A 238 -1.81 -12.17 -24.23
N ILE A 239 -1.97 -10.86 -24.09
CA ILE A 239 -3.26 -10.19 -24.25
C ILE A 239 -3.40 -9.70 -25.70
N PRO A 240 -4.51 -9.98 -26.41
CA PRO A 240 -4.70 -9.49 -27.78
C PRO A 240 -4.65 -7.96 -27.88
N LEU A 241 -4.05 -7.43 -28.96
CA LEU A 241 -3.90 -5.98 -29.20
C LEU A 241 -5.20 -5.17 -29.01
N PRO A 242 -6.38 -5.60 -29.48
CA PRO A 242 -7.62 -4.85 -29.25
C PRO A 242 -7.96 -4.69 -27.75
N VAL A 243 -7.64 -5.71 -26.95
CA VAL A 243 -7.84 -5.68 -25.50
C VAL A 243 -6.81 -4.76 -24.84
N GLN A 244 -5.54 -4.82 -25.28
CA GLN A 244 -4.50 -3.89 -24.82
C GLN A 244 -4.91 -2.43 -25.07
N HIS A 245 -5.36 -2.10 -26.29
CA HIS A 245 -5.82 -0.75 -26.63
C HIS A 245 -7.03 -0.31 -25.80
N LYS A 246 -7.99 -1.21 -25.54
CA LYS A 246 -9.14 -0.90 -24.69
C LYS A 246 -8.71 -0.62 -23.25
N VAL A 247 -7.79 -1.41 -22.71
CA VAL A 247 -7.23 -1.22 -21.37
C VAL A 247 -6.49 0.12 -21.29
N ALA A 248 -5.59 0.39 -22.25
CA ALA A 248 -4.86 1.65 -22.34
C ALA A 248 -5.80 2.86 -22.44
N ALA A 249 -6.82 2.80 -23.29
CA ALA A 249 -7.81 3.88 -23.44
C ALA A 249 -8.57 4.14 -22.12
N THR A 250 -8.96 3.07 -21.41
CA THR A 250 -9.65 3.19 -20.12
C THR A 250 -8.74 3.84 -19.07
N TYR A 251 -7.49 3.41 -18.99
CA TYR A 251 -6.53 3.98 -18.04
C TYR A 251 -6.17 5.42 -18.38
N ASN A 252 -5.89 5.74 -19.65
CA ASN A 252 -5.59 7.10 -20.08
C ASN A 252 -6.76 8.06 -19.80
N ALA A 253 -8.00 7.63 -20.03
CA ALA A 253 -9.18 8.43 -19.71
C ALA A 253 -9.33 8.68 -18.19
N ALA A 254 -9.10 7.65 -17.37
CA ALA A 254 -9.12 7.78 -15.91
C ALA A 254 -8.00 8.71 -15.41
N ALA A 255 -6.77 8.54 -15.90
CA ALA A 255 -5.62 9.38 -15.56
C ALA A 255 -5.85 10.84 -15.95
N ALA A 256 -6.40 11.10 -17.15
CA ALA A 256 -6.75 12.44 -17.58
C ALA A 256 -7.79 13.09 -16.65
N ARG A 257 -8.81 12.33 -16.21
CA ARG A 257 -9.81 12.80 -15.24
C ARG A 257 -9.21 13.08 -13.85
N LEU A 258 -8.12 12.40 -13.51
CA LEU A 258 -7.34 12.61 -12.28
C LEU A 258 -6.26 13.70 -12.43
N GLY A 259 -6.15 14.33 -13.61
CA GLY A 259 -5.33 15.51 -13.84
C GLY A 259 -4.06 15.30 -14.68
N ASP A 260 -3.82 14.11 -15.24
CA ASP A 260 -2.71 13.90 -16.17
C ASP A 260 -2.99 14.63 -17.50
N THR A 261 -2.04 15.42 -17.97
CA THR A 261 -2.22 16.25 -19.17
C THR A 261 -2.03 15.48 -20.47
N LYS A 262 -1.16 14.47 -20.48
CA LYS A 262 -0.81 13.63 -21.65
C LYS A 262 -0.55 12.17 -21.24
N PRO A 263 -1.54 11.41 -20.74
CA PRO A 263 -1.30 10.06 -20.24
C PRO A 263 -0.98 9.07 -21.37
N ASP A 264 0.03 8.22 -21.18
CA ASP A 264 0.42 7.15 -22.11
C ASP A 264 0.71 5.83 -21.39
N PHE A 265 -0.37 5.15 -20.99
CA PHE A 265 -0.30 3.87 -20.29
C PHE A 265 0.60 2.84 -20.96
N MET A 266 0.63 2.78 -22.30
CA MET A 266 1.43 1.78 -23.01
C MET A 266 2.93 2.09 -22.91
N ALA A 267 3.33 3.36 -23.01
CA ALA A 267 4.72 3.75 -22.77
C ALA A 267 5.18 3.36 -21.36
N ALA A 268 4.36 3.62 -20.34
CA ALA A 268 4.65 3.21 -18.97
C ALA A 268 4.77 1.68 -18.82
N VAL A 269 3.87 0.91 -19.45
CA VAL A 269 3.95 -0.56 -19.43
C VAL A 269 5.21 -1.06 -20.14
N HIS A 270 5.56 -0.51 -21.30
CA HIS A 270 6.76 -0.90 -22.03
C HIS A 270 8.04 -0.67 -21.22
N ASP A 271 8.14 0.44 -20.49
CA ASP A 271 9.29 0.71 -19.61
C ASP A 271 9.38 -0.27 -18.43
N LEU A 272 8.25 -0.82 -17.97
CA LEU A 272 8.18 -1.79 -16.87
C LEU A 272 8.46 -3.25 -17.27
N THR A 273 8.58 -3.54 -18.57
CA THR A 273 9.03 -4.86 -19.05
C THR A 273 10.47 -5.14 -18.64
N GLN A 274 10.88 -6.41 -18.63
CA GLN A 274 12.29 -6.75 -18.42
C GLN A 274 13.21 -6.09 -19.47
N ALA A 275 12.77 -6.05 -20.73
CA ALA A 275 13.50 -5.41 -21.82
C ALA A 275 13.60 -3.88 -21.64
N GLY A 276 12.49 -3.24 -21.26
CA GLY A 276 12.42 -1.81 -20.97
C GLY A 276 13.33 -1.41 -19.82
N CYS A 277 13.26 -2.12 -18.69
CA CYS A 277 14.15 -1.89 -17.55
C CYS A 277 15.62 -2.14 -17.90
N THR A 278 15.94 -3.18 -18.68
CA THR A 278 17.32 -3.42 -19.15
C THR A 278 17.85 -2.24 -19.96
N ARG A 279 17.03 -1.70 -20.88
CA ARG A 279 17.38 -0.50 -21.65
C ARG A 279 17.58 0.70 -20.75
N LEU A 280 16.64 0.98 -19.84
CA LEU A 280 16.72 2.10 -18.91
C LEU A 280 17.96 2.01 -18.00
N ASN A 281 18.27 0.83 -17.48
CA ASN A 281 19.46 0.63 -16.63
C ASN A 281 20.76 0.85 -17.42
N ALA A 282 20.81 0.41 -18.68
CA ALA A 282 21.93 0.70 -19.57
C ALA A 282 22.09 2.21 -19.86
N GLU A 283 20.97 2.93 -20.04
CA GLU A 283 20.98 4.39 -20.18
C GLU A 283 21.43 5.09 -18.88
N ILE A 284 20.98 4.64 -17.71
CA ILE A 284 21.33 5.22 -16.40
C ILE A 284 22.82 5.03 -16.09
N GLY A 285 23.43 3.93 -16.56
CA GLY A 285 24.84 3.63 -16.32
C GLY A 285 25.14 3.15 -14.89
N ASP A 286 24.13 2.61 -14.21
CA ASP A 286 24.23 2.15 -12.82
C ASP A 286 25.10 0.88 -12.70
N ARG A 287 26.36 1.06 -12.32
CA ARG A 287 27.38 0.01 -12.30
C ARG A 287 27.07 -1.15 -11.35
N ALA A 288 26.32 -0.89 -10.28
CA ALA A 288 26.00 -1.91 -9.28
C ALA A 288 25.07 -3.01 -9.82
N GLU A 289 24.29 -2.72 -10.88
CA GLU A 289 23.45 -3.71 -11.54
C GLU A 289 24.18 -4.53 -12.61
N LEU A 290 25.23 -3.96 -13.22
CA LEU A 290 26.01 -4.62 -14.28
C LEU A 290 27.07 -5.58 -13.75
N SER A 291 27.58 -5.38 -12.52
CA SER A 291 28.73 -6.14 -12.02
C SER A 291 28.39 -7.36 -11.15
N GLY A 292 27.13 -7.57 -10.74
CA GLY A 292 26.74 -8.71 -9.89
C GLY A 292 27.48 -8.80 -8.54
N THR A 293 28.23 -7.76 -8.14
CA THR A 293 29.23 -7.83 -7.06
C THR A 293 28.83 -7.16 -5.73
N ARG A 294 27.56 -6.80 -5.52
CA ARG A 294 27.07 -6.37 -4.20
C ARG A 294 26.04 -7.29 -3.53
N GLY A 295 25.72 -8.44 -4.14
CA GLY A 295 24.79 -9.43 -3.56
C GLY A 295 25.42 -10.53 -2.70
N ARG A 296 26.72 -10.47 -2.34
CA ARG A 296 27.40 -11.57 -1.62
C ARG A 296 27.38 -11.52 -0.09
N ASN A 297 26.79 -10.49 0.52
CA ASN A 297 26.66 -10.41 1.98
C ASN A 297 25.19 -10.49 2.43
N ALA A 298 24.52 -11.58 2.07
CA ALA A 298 23.37 -12.08 2.82
C ALA A 298 23.59 -13.59 2.98
N GLY A 299 23.96 -14.03 4.18
CA GLY A 299 24.12 -15.44 4.49
C GLY A 299 22.79 -16.18 4.37
N GLY A 300 22.82 -17.37 3.77
CA GLY A 300 21.67 -18.25 3.65
C GLY A 300 21.65 -18.99 2.30
N ASP A 301 22.31 -20.15 2.30
CA ASP A 301 22.13 -21.31 1.43
C ASP A 301 22.16 -21.14 -0.11
N ALA A 302 23.22 -21.72 -0.67
CA ALA A 302 23.41 -21.92 -2.10
C ALA A 302 22.29 -22.78 -2.70
N VAL A 303 21.59 -22.25 -3.70
CA VAL A 303 20.83 -23.06 -4.66
C VAL A 303 21.76 -23.42 -5.82
N PRO A 304 21.95 -24.70 -6.16
CA PRO A 304 22.86 -25.10 -7.22
C PRO A 304 22.40 -24.58 -8.58
N ARG A 305 23.36 -24.07 -9.37
CA ARG A 305 23.20 -23.87 -10.80
C ARG A 305 23.34 -25.22 -11.48
N ASP A 306 22.24 -25.82 -11.91
CA ASP A 306 22.20 -26.68 -13.09
C ASP A 306 20.76 -27.01 -13.50
N ALA A 307 20.31 -26.37 -14.58
CA ALA A 307 19.33 -26.92 -15.51
C ALA A 307 19.40 -26.08 -16.78
N GLY A 308 20.03 -26.62 -17.82
CA GLY A 308 20.07 -26.00 -19.14
C GLY A 308 18.65 -25.81 -19.68
N ILE A 309 18.19 -24.57 -19.71
CA ILE A 309 17.01 -24.16 -20.47
C ILE A 309 17.54 -23.45 -21.72
N ARG A 310 17.39 -24.11 -22.87
CA ARG A 310 17.62 -23.50 -24.18
C ARG A 310 16.57 -22.41 -24.38
N THR A 311 17.02 -21.17 -24.55
CA THR A 311 16.18 -20.06 -25.00
C THR A 311 15.63 -20.34 -26.40
N PRO A 312 14.31 -20.27 -26.65
CA PRO A 312 13.80 -20.23 -28.01
C PRO A 312 14.08 -18.84 -28.60
N GLN A 313 14.74 -18.79 -29.76
CA GLN A 313 14.82 -17.57 -30.57
C GLN A 313 13.40 -17.21 -31.03
N SER A 314 12.87 -16.08 -30.57
CA SER A 314 11.59 -15.54 -31.05
C SER A 314 11.76 -14.85 -32.41
N PRO A 315 10.87 -15.10 -33.39
CA PRO A 315 10.91 -14.46 -34.70
C PRO A 315 10.02 -13.22 -34.68
N HIS A 316 10.53 -12.06 -34.24
CA HIS A 316 9.81 -10.79 -34.41
C HIS A 316 10.70 -9.70 -35.00
N PRO A 317 10.15 -8.86 -35.92
CA PRO A 317 10.90 -7.87 -36.68
C PRO A 317 11.43 -6.74 -35.78
N GLN A 318 12.71 -6.40 -35.96
CA GLN A 318 13.37 -5.28 -35.32
C GLN A 318 12.76 -3.97 -35.83
N PHE A 319 12.09 -3.21 -34.96
CA PHE A 319 11.65 -1.85 -35.29
C PHE A 319 12.86 -0.90 -35.30
N PRO A 320 12.93 0.10 -36.22
CA PRO A 320 14.05 1.01 -36.30
C PRO A 320 14.13 1.91 -35.05
N VAL A 321 15.28 1.88 -34.40
CA VAL A 321 15.64 2.72 -33.25
C VAL A 321 16.00 4.12 -33.74
N PRO A 322 15.44 5.22 -33.21
CA PRO A 322 15.99 6.55 -33.46
C PRO A 322 17.35 6.69 -32.77
N ALA A 323 18.39 7.00 -33.55
CA ALA A 323 19.73 7.24 -33.03
C ALA A 323 19.80 8.58 -32.28
N TYR A 324 19.45 8.56 -31.00
CA TYR A 324 19.87 9.58 -30.02
C TYR A 324 20.52 8.87 -28.83
N GLY A 325 21.74 8.39 -29.03
CA GLY A 325 22.62 8.01 -27.93
C GLY A 325 23.30 9.27 -27.39
N PRO A 326 23.20 9.62 -26.11
CA PRO A 326 24.15 10.54 -25.52
C PRO A 326 25.48 9.81 -25.36
N ALA A 327 26.57 10.54 -25.56
CA ALA A 327 27.92 10.07 -25.30
C ALA A 327 27.99 9.45 -23.91
N ALA A 328 28.49 8.21 -23.82
CA ALA A 328 28.85 7.60 -22.55
C ALA A 328 29.77 8.58 -21.80
N GLY A 329 29.34 9.01 -20.61
CA GLY A 329 30.18 9.81 -19.73
C GLY A 329 31.50 9.08 -19.44
N PRO A 330 32.53 9.79 -18.94
CA PRO A 330 33.80 9.18 -18.59
C PRO A 330 33.58 7.97 -17.69
N ALA A 331 34.42 6.95 -17.85
CA ALA A 331 34.32 5.64 -17.21
C ALA A 331 34.42 5.65 -15.67
N ASP A 332 34.33 6.78 -14.99
CA ASP A 332 34.34 6.91 -13.52
C ASP A 332 33.16 7.74 -12.99
N PHE A 333 32.20 8.10 -13.86
CA PHE A 333 31.01 8.85 -13.44
C PHE A 333 30.00 7.91 -12.76
N ASP A 334 29.88 8.00 -11.44
CA ASP A 334 28.75 7.44 -10.69
C ASP A 334 27.67 8.54 -10.53
N PRO A 335 26.51 8.42 -11.23
CA PRO A 335 25.45 9.42 -11.13
C PRO A 335 24.83 9.53 -9.73
N PHE A 336 25.04 8.54 -8.86
CA PHE A 336 24.50 8.50 -7.51
C PHE A 336 25.53 8.87 -6.44
N ALA A 337 26.72 9.34 -6.84
CA ALA A 337 27.76 9.75 -5.90
C ALA A 337 27.25 10.81 -4.91
N GLY A 338 27.38 10.51 -3.61
CA GLY A 338 26.93 11.39 -2.53
C GLY A 338 25.41 11.36 -2.26
N ILE A 339 24.68 10.40 -2.84
CA ILE A 339 23.25 10.16 -2.59
C ILE A 339 23.09 8.82 -1.87
N VAL A 340 22.41 8.82 -0.73
CA VAL A 340 22.09 7.58 0.00
C VAL A 340 21.01 6.82 -0.77
N CYS A 341 21.34 5.65 -1.30
CA CYS A 341 20.46 4.85 -2.16
C CYS A 341 20.10 3.52 -1.50
N GLN A 342 18.83 3.31 -1.19
CA GLN A 342 18.36 2.07 -0.55
C GLN A 342 17.07 1.57 -1.20
N SER A 343 16.81 0.27 -1.14
CA SER A 343 15.59 -0.32 -1.66
C SER A 343 14.91 -1.25 -0.67
N VAL A 344 13.60 -1.39 -0.84
CA VAL A 344 12.75 -2.25 -0.03
C VAL A 344 11.86 -3.08 -0.95
N GLY A 345 11.83 -4.38 -0.72
CA GLY A 345 10.89 -5.31 -1.35
C GLY A 345 9.95 -5.90 -0.30
N SER A 346 8.80 -6.39 -0.75
CA SER A 346 7.81 -7.03 0.12
C SER A 346 7.30 -8.33 -0.48
N LYS A 347 6.73 -9.18 0.38
CA LYS A 347 6.21 -10.50 -0.02
C LYS A 347 4.73 -10.63 0.29
N LEU A 348 3.93 -10.93 -0.74
CA LEU A 348 2.57 -11.39 -0.58
C LEU A 348 2.56 -12.93 -0.47
N ALA A 349 1.95 -13.46 0.60
CA ALA A 349 2.02 -14.88 0.88
C ALA A 349 1.12 -15.70 -0.08
N HIS A 350 -0.08 -15.19 -0.40
CA HIS A 350 -1.04 -15.87 -1.27
C HIS A 350 -1.87 -14.91 -2.14
N ALA A 351 -2.17 -15.34 -3.38
CA ALA A 351 -2.97 -14.60 -4.38
C ALA A 351 -4.32 -14.10 -3.85
N THR A 352 -4.97 -14.97 -3.09
CA THR A 352 -6.35 -14.79 -2.60
C THR A 352 -6.44 -13.79 -1.47
N THR A 353 -5.30 -13.35 -0.92
CA THR A 353 -5.23 -12.40 0.19
C THR A 353 -4.97 -10.96 -0.25
N GLY A 354 -4.56 -10.74 -1.51
CA GLY A 354 -4.53 -9.42 -2.13
C GLY A 354 -5.94 -8.93 -2.49
N LYS A 355 -6.14 -7.62 -2.56
CA LYS A 355 -7.37 -7.03 -3.14
C LYS A 355 -7.17 -6.80 -4.65
N PHE A 356 -8.26 -6.85 -5.41
CA PHE A 356 -8.24 -6.61 -6.86
C PHE A 356 -7.62 -5.24 -7.20
N PRO A 357 -6.76 -5.14 -8.25
CA PRO A 357 -6.43 -6.16 -9.25
C PRO A 357 -5.28 -7.11 -8.86
N LEU A 358 -4.65 -6.94 -7.70
CA LEU A 358 -3.44 -7.67 -7.33
C LEU A 358 -3.65 -9.18 -7.11
N ASN A 359 -4.88 -9.58 -6.75
CA ASN A 359 -5.27 -10.99 -6.69
C ASN A 359 -5.37 -11.66 -8.07
N PHE A 360 -5.63 -10.89 -9.13
CA PHE A 360 -5.74 -11.38 -10.50
C PHE A 360 -4.35 -11.53 -11.14
N THR A 361 -3.40 -10.66 -10.81
CA THR A 361 -2.03 -10.71 -11.34
C THR A 361 -1.14 -11.71 -10.61
N TYR A 362 -1.42 -12.03 -9.35
CA TYR A 362 -0.54 -12.89 -8.54
C TYR A 362 -0.35 -14.33 -9.05
N PRO A 363 -1.38 -15.08 -9.50
CA PRO A 363 -1.17 -16.44 -10.03
C PRO A 363 -0.22 -16.45 -11.22
N LEU A 364 -0.18 -15.34 -11.97
CA LEU A 364 0.70 -15.15 -13.13
C LEU A 364 2.12 -14.85 -12.65
N VAL A 365 2.33 -13.88 -11.75
CA VAL A 365 3.69 -13.55 -11.24
C VAL A 365 4.33 -14.73 -10.48
N LYS A 366 3.54 -15.48 -9.70
CA LYS A 366 4.04 -16.69 -9.00
C LYS A 366 4.49 -17.80 -9.96
N TRP A 367 3.91 -17.86 -11.16
CA TRP A 367 4.28 -18.86 -12.17
C TRP A 367 5.62 -18.53 -12.86
N PHE A 368 6.06 -17.26 -12.82
CA PHE A 368 7.24 -16.81 -13.56
C PHE A 368 8.47 -16.48 -12.69
N ASP A 369 8.35 -15.92 -11.48
CA ASP A 369 9.52 -15.27 -10.82
C ASP A 369 9.73 -15.52 -9.31
N GLY A 370 9.07 -16.50 -8.69
CA GLY A 370 9.28 -16.83 -7.26
C GLY A 370 8.54 -15.89 -6.28
N PRO A 371 9.07 -15.64 -5.06
CA PRO A 371 8.44 -14.76 -4.08
C PRO A 371 8.21 -13.34 -4.64
N ASN A 372 7.00 -12.78 -4.46
CA ASN A 372 6.61 -11.50 -5.06
C ASN A 372 5.54 -10.79 -4.22
N ASP A 373 5.30 -9.51 -4.51
CA ASP A 373 4.29 -8.67 -3.84
C ASP A 373 2.92 -8.65 -4.57
N GLY A 374 2.74 -9.52 -5.57
CA GLY A 374 1.59 -9.55 -6.48
C GLY A 374 1.80 -8.84 -7.82
N LEU A 375 2.87 -8.05 -7.98
CA LEU A 375 3.24 -7.43 -9.26
C LEU A 375 4.72 -7.59 -9.58
N VAL A 376 5.59 -7.37 -8.61
CA VAL A 376 7.04 -7.36 -8.76
C VAL A 376 7.64 -8.49 -7.95
N ALA A 377 8.59 -9.19 -8.56
CA ALA A 377 9.24 -10.33 -7.95
C ALA A 377 10.50 -9.95 -7.18
N GLN A 378 10.85 -10.79 -6.19
CA GLN A 378 11.97 -10.58 -5.28
C GLN A 378 13.29 -10.24 -5.99
N PRO A 379 13.69 -10.90 -7.10
CA PRO A 379 14.95 -10.56 -7.79
C PRO A 379 14.98 -9.15 -8.41
N SER A 380 13.82 -8.52 -8.61
CA SER A 380 13.70 -7.20 -9.22
C SER A 380 13.82 -6.05 -8.21
N PHE A 381 13.65 -6.28 -6.90
CA PHE A 381 13.73 -5.22 -5.89
C PHE A 381 15.14 -4.76 -5.46
N PRO A 382 16.17 -5.63 -5.36
CA PRO A 382 17.46 -5.23 -4.83
C PRO A 382 18.14 -4.16 -5.67
N TRP A 383 18.43 -3.02 -5.04
CA TRP A 383 19.06 -1.84 -5.65
C TRP A 383 19.70 -0.95 -4.58
N GLY A 384 20.72 -0.18 -4.95
CA GLY A 384 21.40 0.73 -4.04
C GLY A 384 22.41 0.05 -3.12
N GLU A 385 22.80 0.74 -2.05
CA GLU A 385 23.78 0.27 -1.06
C GLU A 385 23.19 -0.70 -0.03
N GLN A 386 21.87 -0.64 0.18
CA GLN A 386 21.13 -1.42 1.16
C GLN A 386 19.81 -1.89 0.59
N PHE A 387 19.50 -3.19 0.76
CA PHE A 387 18.22 -3.79 0.41
C PHE A 387 17.56 -4.38 1.65
N THR A 388 16.28 -4.06 1.87
CA THR A 388 15.47 -4.64 2.93
C THR A 388 14.36 -5.51 2.35
N TRP A 389 14.26 -6.75 2.82
CA TRP A 389 13.17 -7.66 2.46
C TRP A 389 12.13 -7.70 3.58
N LEU A 390 10.88 -7.37 3.25
CA LEU A 390 9.76 -7.39 4.19
C LEU A 390 8.90 -8.63 3.99
N GLU A 391 8.91 -9.49 5.00
CA GLU A 391 8.12 -10.71 5.05
C GLU A 391 7.45 -10.82 6.42
N PRO A 392 6.17 -10.41 6.56
CA PRO A 392 5.51 -10.44 7.85
C PRO A 392 5.16 -11.87 8.24
N ASN A 393 5.09 -12.11 9.55
CA ASN A 393 4.68 -13.39 10.09
C ASN A 393 3.19 -13.65 9.80
N GLY A 394 2.88 -14.61 8.94
CA GLY A 394 1.51 -15.08 8.70
C GLY A 394 1.20 -15.45 7.26
N MET A 395 -0.03 -15.93 7.02
CA MET A 395 -0.47 -16.44 5.71
C MET A 395 -0.90 -15.35 4.72
N ARG A 396 -0.84 -14.07 5.10
CA ARG A 396 -1.33 -12.93 4.30
C ARG A 396 -0.19 -12.30 3.51
N GLY A 397 0.91 -11.92 4.16
CA GLY A 397 2.00 -11.17 3.52
C GLY A 397 1.67 -9.68 3.33
N ILE A 398 2.47 -8.97 2.53
CA ILE A 398 2.33 -7.55 2.17
C ILE A 398 2.31 -7.48 0.65
N SER A 399 1.25 -6.91 0.07
CA SER A 399 1.15 -6.70 -1.37
C SER A 399 1.78 -5.38 -1.79
N HIS A 400 1.94 -5.23 -3.11
CA HIS A 400 2.42 -4.01 -3.73
C HIS A 400 1.66 -2.76 -3.24
N ALA A 401 0.33 -2.82 -3.17
CA ALA A 401 -0.50 -1.68 -2.76
C ALA A 401 -0.56 -1.46 -1.23
N ASP A 402 -0.20 -2.45 -0.42
CA ASP A 402 -0.18 -2.25 1.03
C ASP A 402 0.98 -1.38 1.48
N MET A 403 2.08 -1.39 0.72
CA MET A 403 3.24 -0.54 0.99
C MET A 403 2.94 0.95 0.86
N ILE A 404 1.85 1.32 0.19
CA ILE A 404 1.37 2.71 0.10
C ILE A 404 0.09 2.93 0.91
N ASP A 405 -0.29 1.96 1.75
CA ASP A 405 -1.50 2.00 2.57
C ASP A 405 -2.79 2.25 1.76
N LEU A 406 -2.84 1.77 0.51
CA LEU A 406 -3.91 2.10 -0.44
C LEU A 406 -5.29 1.74 0.09
N ASN A 407 -5.40 0.56 0.68
CA ASN A 407 -6.64 0.03 1.24
C ASN A 407 -6.84 0.37 2.71
N ARG A 408 -5.91 1.11 3.32
CA ARG A 408 -5.90 1.48 4.75
C ARG A 408 -6.12 0.28 5.67
N GLU A 409 -5.58 -0.87 5.30
CA GLU A 409 -5.76 -2.13 6.03
C GLU A 409 -4.70 -2.25 7.14
N ASN A 410 -5.11 -2.69 8.32
CA ASN A 410 -4.20 -3.00 9.41
C ASN A 410 -3.73 -4.46 9.25
N ILE A 411 -2.46 -4.64 8.90
CA ILE A 411 -1.87 -5.97 8.67
C ILE A 411 -1.27 -6.48 9.98
N PRO A 412 -1.69 -7.65 10.48
CA PRO A 412 -1.08 -8.23 11.67
C PRO A 412 0.43 -8.38 11.52
N GLY A 413 1.18 -7.83 12.48
CA GLY A 413 2.65 -7.88 12.48
C GLY A 413 3.35 -6.87 11.57
N PHE A 414 2.62 -6.04 10.83
CA PHE A 414 3.20 -5.01 9.98
C PHE A 414 2.36 -3.72 9.98
N ASP A 415 2.88 -2.66 10.59
CA ASP A 415 2.33 -1.31 10.46
C ASP A 415 3.12 -0.53 9.40
N VAL A 416 2.52 -0.35 8.23
CA VAL A 416 3.11 0.42 7.14
C VAL A 416 3.44 1.85 7.57
N ARG A 417 2.61 2.49 8.41
CA ARG A 417 2.86 3.86 8.86
C ARG A 417 4.12 3.93 9.72
N GLU A 418 4.25 3.02 10.69
CA GLU A 418 5.44 2.94 11.53
C GLU A 418 6.69 2.58 10.72
N PHE A 419 6.55 1.71 9.71
CA PHE A 419 7.64 1.39 8.80
C PHE A 419 8.21 2.63 8.10
N TYR A 420 7.36 3.51 7.55
CA TYR A 420 7.82 4.77 6.95
C TYR A 420 8.40 5.74 8.00
N VAL A 421 7.81 5.80 9.20
CA VAL A 421 8.38 6.59 10.31
C VAL A 421 9.81 6.14 10.62
N GLN A 422 10.08 4.83 10.64
CA GLN A 422 11.42 4.30 10.90
C GLN A 422 12.41 4.60 9.76
N ILE A 423 11.97 4.59 8.50
CA ILE A 423 12.79 5.05 7.37
C ILE A 423 13.20 6.51 7.57
N VAL A 424 12.22 7.40 7.79
CA VAL A 424 12.49 8.84 7.88
C VAL A 424 13.30 9.16 9.15
N ALA A 425 13.05 8.47 10.26
CA ALA A 425 13.85 8.59 11.46
C ALA A 425 15.30 8.12 11.26
N ALA A 426 15.53 7.08 10.43
CA ALA A 426 16.88 6.67 10.07
C ALA A 426 17.60 7.72 9.21
N LEU A 427 16.90 8.37 8.28
CA LEU A 427 17.45 9.50 7.51
C LEU A 427 17.84 10.67 8.41
N LYS A 428 16.98 11.03 9.38
CA LYS A 428 17.28 12.07 10.38
C LYS A 428 18.53 11.73 11.18
N ARG A 429 18.68 10.48 11.63
CA ARG A 429 19.89 10.01 12.36
C ARG A 429 21.16 10.09 11.52
N ARG A 430 21.06 9.98 10.19
CA ARG A 430 22.17 10.17 9.24
C ARG A 430 22.48 11.66 8.95
N GLY A 431 21.72 12.59 9.53
CA GLY A 431 21.87 14.03 9.29
C GLY A 431 21.30 14.50 7.95
N LEU A 432 20.45 13.68 7.33
CA LEU A 432 19.76 13.95 6.06
C LEU A 432 18.42 14.62 6.28
#